data_AF-A0AAW4WWB5-F1
#
_entry.id   AF-A0AAW4WWB5-F1
#
_cell.length_a   1.000
_cell.length_b   1.000
_cell.length_c   1.000
_cell.angle_alpha   90.00
_cell.angle_beta   90.00
_cell.angle_gamma   90.00
#
_symmetry.space_group_name_H-M   'P 1'
#
loop_
_entity.id
_entity.type
_entity.pdbx_description
1 polymer ?
#
loop_
_entity_poly.entity_id
_entity_poly.type
_entity_poly.pdbx_seq_one_letter_code
_entity_poly.pdbx_strand_id
1 'polypeptide(L)' 'QLITKLKSNMKGALMSVSDKLLLRKRAIIETVNDELKNIAQVEHSRHRSFENFIVNMLGAIAAYCVFPKKPCIHVQR' A
#
# COMPACT_ATOMS: atom_id res chain seq x y z
N GLN A 1 -5.71 3.50 17.26
CA GLN A 1 -7.11 3.61 16.79
C GLN A 1 -7.19 3.15 15.34
N LEU A 2 -8.25 2.42 14.97
CA LEU A 2 -8.46 1.92 13.61
C LEU A 2 -9.23 2.97 12.79
N ILE A 3 -8.64 3.46 11.70
CA ILE A 3 -9.26 4.45 10.80
C ILE A 3 -9.77 3.71 9.54
N THR A 4 -11.08 3.79 9.27
CA THR A 4 -11.74 3.07 8.16
C THR A 4 -12.52 4.04 7.26
N LYS A 5 -12.77 3.61 6.01
CA LYS A 5 -13.65 4.36 5.10
C LYS A 5 -15.09 4.34 5.64
N LEU A 6 -15.76 5.48 5.54
CA LEU A 6 -17.18 5.65 5.84
C LEU A 6 -18.04 4.74 4.94
N LYS A 7 -18.93 3.94 5.54
CA LYS A 7 -19.90 3.07 4.84
C LYS A 7 -21.31 3.64 5.02
N SER A 8 -22.19 3.48 4.03
CA SER A 8 -23.54 4.10 4.04
C SER A 8 -24.45 3.70 5.22
N ASN A 9 -24.12 2.61 5.94
CA ASN A 9 -24.86 2.13 7.11
C ASN A 9 -24.25 2.57 8.46
N MET A 10 -23.25 3.46 8.48
CA MET A 10 -22.65 3.96 9.72
C MET A 10 -23.48 5.12 10.29
N LYS A 11 -24.10 4.93 11.46
CA LYS A 11 -24.84 6.01 12.16
C LYS A 11 -23.87 7.07 12.71
N GLY A 12 -24.16 8.35 12.45
CA GLY A 12 -23.49 9.49 13.11
C GLY A 12 -22.05 9.80 12.66
N ALA A 13 -21.65 9.38 11.46
CA ALA A 13 -20.25 9.43 11.05
C ALA A 13 -19.89 10.72 10.29
N LEU A 14 -19.42 11.72 11.04
CA LEU A 14 -18.63 12.83 10.49
C LEU A 14 -17.16 12.41 10.50
N MET A 15 -16.50 12.44 9.33
CA MET A 15 -15.08 12.14 9.23
C MET A 15 -14.26 13.40 9.42
N SER A 16 -13.32 13.38 10.36
CA SER A 16 -12.38 14.49 10.54
C SER A 16 -11.48 14.64 9.31
N VAL A 17 -11.03 15.87 9.04
CA VAL A 17 -10.04 16.15 7.98
C VAL A 17 -8.76 15.34 8.20
N SER A 18 -8.37 15.16 9.46
CA SER A 18 -7.22 14.32 9.85
C SER A 18 -7.43 12.86 9.45
N ASP A 19 -8.61 12.29 9.71
CA ASP A 19 -8.94 10.91 9.34
C ASP A 19 -8.98 10.74 7.82
N LYS A 20 -9.48 11.75 7.10
CA LYS A 20 -9.46 11.79 5.62
C LYS A 20 -8.04 11.76 5.08
N LEU A 21 -7.13 12.52 5.68
CA LEU A 21 -5.72 12.54 5.29
C LEU A 21 -5.04 11.19 5.57
N LEU A 22 -5.30 10.60 6.73
CA LEU A 22 -4.77 9.28 7.10
C LEU A 22 -5.25 8.18 6.14
N LEU A 23 -6.53 8.20 5.74
CA LEU A 23 -7.07 7.29 4.73
C LEU A 23 -6.42 7.46 3.36
N ARG A 24 -6.12 8.70 2.95
CA ARG A 24 -5.39 8.98 1.69
C ARG A 24 -3.96 8.43 1.74
N LYS A 25 -3.23 8.65 2.84
CA LYS A 25 -1.90 8.07 3.02
C LYS A 25 -1.92 6.54 3.02
N ARG A 26 -2.92 5.95 3.67
CA ARG A 26 -3.13 4.50 3.68
C ARG A 26 -3.35 3.95 2.27
N ALA A 27 -4.15 4.61 1.44
CA ALA A 27 -4.39 4.17 0.06
C ALA A 27 -3.09 4.10 -0.76
N ILE A 28 -2.17 5.06 -0.57
CA ILE A 28 -0.85 5.04 -1.24
C ILE A 28 -0.05 3.82 -0.78
N ILE A 29 0.00 3.56 0.53
CA ILE A 29 0.74 2.42 1.09
C ILE A 29 0.15 1.09 0.60
N GLU A 30 -1.18 0.97 0.55
CA GLU A 30 -1.85 -0.22 0.03
C GLU A 30 -1.56 -0.43 -1.46
N THR A 31 -1.55 0.62 -2.28
CA THR A 31 -1.16 0.54 -3.70
C THR A 31 0.29 0.08 -3.88
N VAL A 32 1.24 0.66 -3.15
CA VAL A 32 2.65 0.23 -3.22
C VAL A 32 2.79 -1.23 -2.80
N ASN A 33 2.06 -1.66 -1.77
CA ASN A 33 2.12 -3.05 -1.32
C ASN A 33 1.53 -4.02 -2.35
N ASP A 34 0.45 -3.64 -3.04
CA ASP A 34 -0.14 -4.42 -4.12
C ASP A 34 0.80 -4.53 -5.33
N GLU A 35 1.46 -3.44 -5.71
CA GLU A 35 2.49 -3.43 -6.76
C GLU A 35 3.68 -4.32 -6.38
N LEU A 36 4.18 -4.23 -5.15
CA LEU A 36 5.28 -5.09 -4.69
C LEU A 36 4.89 -6.57 -4.67
N LYS A 37 3.64 -6.90 -4.32
CA LYS A 37 3.13 -8.28 -4.40
C LYS A 37 3.02 -8.77 -5.84
N ASN A 38 2.48 -7.97 -6.75
CA ASN A 38 2.25 -8.39 -8.14
C ASN A 38 3.54 -8.39 -8.98
N ILE A 39 4.40 -7.38 -8.84
CA ILE A 39 5.60 -7.18 -9.66
C ILE A 39 6.75 -8.04 -9.15
N ALA A 40 7.00 -8.01 -7.84
CA ALA A 40 8.14 -8.72 -7.25
C ALA A 40 7.75 -10.08 -6.65
N GLN A 41 6.51 -10.53 -6.86
CA GLN A 41 5.95 -11.80 -6.39
C GLN A 41 6.26 -12.11 -4.93
N VAL A 42 6.48 -11.09 -4.09
CA VAL A 42 7.05 -11.23 -2.73
C VAL A 42 6.23 -12.22 -1.88
N GLU A 43 4.93 -12.32 -2.15
CA GLU A 43 4.06 -13.34 -1.60
C GLU A 43 4.24 -14.69 -2.33
N HIS A 44 5.44 -15.28 -2.22
CA HIS A 44 5.66 -16.67 -2.58
C HIS A 44 5.08 -17.59 -1.51
N SER A 45 4.26 -18.57 -1.91
CA SER A 45 3.74 -19.59 -0.98
C SER A 45 4.84 -20.50 -0.40
N ARG A 46 6.05 -20.49 -0.97
CA ARG A 46 7.21 -21.30 -0.54
C ARG A 46 8.45 -20.43 -0.38
N HIS A 47 8.56 -19.74 0.75
CA HIS A 47 9.84 -19.17 1.18
C HIS A 47 10.69 -20.28 1.80
N ARG A 48 11.67 -20.78 1.04
CA ARG A 48 12.55 -21.88 1.47
C ARG A 48 13.69 -21.41 2.38
N SER A 49 14.00 -20.12 2.37
CA SER A 49 15.00 -19.46 3.24
C SER A 49 14.62 -17.99 3.45
N PHE A 50 14.86 -17.49 4.66
CA PHE A 50 14.61 -16.09 5.06
C PHE A 50 15.56 -15.10 4.35
N GLU A 51 16.79 -15.52 4.08
CA GLU A 51 17.79 -14.68 3.42
C GLU A 51 17.37 -14.34 1.98
N ASN A 52 16.86 -15.35 1.24
CA ASN A 52 16.31 -15.15 -0.10
C ASN A 52 15.10 -14.20 -0.10
N PHE A 53 14.28 -14.23 0.97
CA PHE A 53 13.17 -13.30 1.12
C PHE A 53 13.67 -11.85 1.27
N ILE A 54 14.69 -11.61 2.09
CA ILE A 54 15.27 -10.27 2.27
C ILE A 54 15.87 -9.75 0.96
N VAL A 55 16.63 -10.58 0.24
CA VAL A 55 17.21 -10.19 -1.06
C VAL A 55 16.11 -9.88 -2.08
N ASN A 56 15.05 -10.69 -2.14
CA ASN A 56 13.90 -10.44 -3.01
C ASN A 56 13.18 -9.13 -2.65
N MET A 57 13.00 -8.84 -1.36
CA MET A 57 12.38 -7.60 -0.88
C MET A 57 13.22 -6.37 -1.24
N LEU A 58 14.55 -6.43 -1.05
CA LEU A 58 15.45 -5.34 -1.43
C LEU A 58 15.47 -5.13 -2.95
N GLY A 59 15.46 -6.21 -3.74
CA GLY A 59 15.35 -6.16 -5.20
C GLY A 59 14.03 -5.54 -5.66
N ALA A 60 12.93 -5.87 -5.00
CA ALA A 60 11.61 -5.28 -5.27
C ALA A 60 11.60 -3.75 -5.05
N ILE A 61 12.19 -3.29 -3.95
CA ILE A 61 12.29 -1.86 -3.63
C ILE A 61 13.23 -1.15 -4.62
N ALA A 62 14.36 -1.76 -4.95
CA ALA A 62 15.29 -1.21 -5.94
C ALA A 62 14.64 -1.09 -7.32
N ALA A 63 13.91 -2.13 -7.76
CA ALA A 63 13.14 -2.09 -9.00
C ALA A 63 12.09 -0.97 -8.96
N TYR A 64 11.33 -0.84 -7.86
CA TYR A 64 10.35 0.23 -7.68
C TYR A 64 10.97 1.64 -7.80
N CYS A 65 12.21 1.84 -7.33
CA CYS A 65 12.93 3.12 -7.52
C CYS A 65 13.22 3.44 -8.99
N VAL A 66 13.38 2.42 -9.83
CA VAL A 66 13.68 2.53 -11.27
C VAL A 66 12.41 2.53 -12.13
N PHE A 67 11.24 2.26 -11.55
CA PHE A 67 9.98 2.24 -12.29
C PHE A 67 9.65 3.63 -12.87
N PRO A 68 9.35 3.73 -14.18
CA PRO A 68 9.09 5.02 -14.84
C PRO A 68 7.75 5.65 -14.42
N LYS A 69 6.81 4.83 -13.95
CA LYS A 69 5.53 5.27 -13.38
C LYS A 69 5.53 5.02 -11.89
N LYS A 70 5.71 6.09 -11.12
CA LYS A 70 5.35 6.06 -9.70
C LYS A 70 3.82 6.07 -9.59
N PRO A 71 3.21 5.33 -8.66
CA PRO A 71 1.78 5.37 -8.41
C PRO A 71 1.38 6.78 -7.96
N CYS A 72 0.98 7.61 -8.91
CA CYS A 72 0.40 8.92 -8.65
C CYS A 72 -1.08 8.72 -8.37
N ILE A 73 -1.47 8.65 -7.10
CA ILE A 73 -2.90 8.76 -6.76
C ILE A 73 -3.32 10.19 -7.13
N HIS A 74 -4.19 10.30 -8.13
CA HIS A 74 -4.80 11.56 -8.55
C HIS A 74 -5.77 12.01 -7.45
N VAL A 75 -5.23 12.64 -6.41
CA VAL A 75 -6.02 13.24 -5.34
C VAL A 75 -6.68 14.50 -5.91
N GLN A 76 -7.87 14.34 -6.47
CA GLN A 76 -8.79 15.46 -6.68
C GLN A 76 -9.03 16.10 -5.29
N ARG A 77 -8.72 17.40 -5.18
CA ARG A 77 -8.74 18.15 -3.93
C ARG A 77 -10.14 18.15 -3.33
#